data_AF-A0A842XUY0-F1
#
_entry.id   AF-A0A842XUY0-F1
#
_cell.length_a   1.000
_cell.length_b   1.000
_cell.length_c   1.000
_cell.angle_alpha   90.00
_cell.angle_beta   90.00
_cell.angle_gamma   90.00
#
_symmetry.space_group_name_H-M   'P 1'
#
loop_
_entity.id
_entity.type
_entity.pdbx_description
1 polymer ?
#
loop_
_entity_poly.entity_id
_entity_poly.type
_entity_poly.pdbx_seq_one_letter_code
_entity_poly.pdbx_strand_id
1 'polypeptide(L)' 'AFVPIYSPVHRPVVLICPKCQARIPVSSKFCPECGADLRPK' A
#
# COMPACT_ATOMS: atom_id res chain seq x y z
N ALA A 1 35.10 4.12 5.06
CA ALA A 1 33.77 3.89 5.66
C ALA A 1 32.74 3.88 4.53
N PHE A 2 32.26 2.69 4.14
CA PHE A 2 31.23 2.52 3.11
C PHE A 2 29.86 2.68 3.79
N VAL A 3 29.18 3.80 3.55
CA VAL A 3 27.78 3.97 3.97
C VAL A 3 26.92 3.08 3.07
N PRO A 4 26.24 2.03 3.57
CA PRO A 4 25.32 1.28 2.73
C PRO A 4 24.12 2.19 2.46
N ILE A 5 23.90 2.46 1.17
CA ILE A 5 22.88 3.35 0.59
C ILE A 5 21.44 2.80 0.78
N TYR A 6 21.23 1.86 1.70
CA TYR A 6 19.96 1.18 1.94
C TYR A 6 19.07 2.02 2.86
N SER A 7 18.50 3.08 2.30
CA SER A 7 17.34 3.72 2.90
C SER A 7 16.43 4.26 1.81
N PRO A 8 15.44 3.49 1.35
CA PRO A 8 14.25 4.09 0.79
C PRO A 8 13.30 4.37 1.96
N VAL A 9 13.02 5.64 2.18
CA VAL A 9 11.96 6.10 3.08
C VAL A 9 10.63 5.49 2.58
N HIS A 10 10.21 4.37 3.18
CA HIS A 10 8.88 3.79 2.96
C HIS A 10 7.89 4.59 3.78
N ARG A 11 7.36 5.69 3.24
CA ARG A 11 6.10 6.24 3.75
C ARG A 11 5.00 5.29 3.28
N PRO A 12 4.37 4.50 4.17
CA PRO A 12 3.23 3.70 3.77
C PRO A 12 2.08 4.68 3.49
N VAL A 13 1.98 5.10 2.24
CA VAL A 13 0.76 5.78 1.78
C VAL A 13 -0.32 4.70 1.88
N VAL A 14 -1.36 5.00 2.65
CA VAL A 14 -2.49 4.11 2.88
C VAL A 14 -3.71 4.67 2.16
N LEU A 15 -4.45 3.82 1.48
CA LEU A 15 -5.74 4.11 0.90
C LEU A 15 -6.82 3.33 1.67
N ILE A 16 -8.07 3.81 1.58
CA ILE A 16 -9.21 3.15 2.20
C ILE A 16 -9.98 2.39 1.12
N CYS A 17 -10.27 1.12 1.38
CA CYS A 17 -11.09 0.33 0.47
C CYS A 17 -12.50 0.90 0.39
N PRO A 18 -13.04 1.18 -0.81
CA PRO A 18 -14.42 1.65 -0.93
C PRO A 18 -15.47 0.57 -0.64
N LYS A 19 -15.07 -0.71 -0.55
CA LYS A 19 -15.99 -1.84 -0.31
C LYS A 19 -16.13 -2.19 1.17
N CYS A 20 -15.01 -2.35 1.88
CA CYS A 20 -15.00 -2.77 3.29
C CYS A 20 -14.43 -1.71 4.24
N GLN A 21 -13.99 -0.55 3.72
CA GLN A 21 -13.37 0.52 4.50
C GLN A 21 -12.08 0.13 5.25
N ALA A 22 -11.47 -0.99 4.87
CA ALA A 22 -10.16 -1.38 5.39
C ALA A 22 -9.06 -0.40 4.94
N ARG A 23 -8.05 -0.23 5.80
CA ARG A 23 -6.85 0.56 5.50
C ARG A 23 -5.84 -0.33 4.80
N ILE A 24 -5.47 0.03 3.58
CA ILE A 24 -4.68 -0.82 2.70
C ILE A 24 -3.50 0.00 2.18
N PRO A 25 -2.28 -0.56 2.15
CA PRO A 25 -1.15 0.14 1.56
C PRO A 25 -1.39 0.36 0.06
N VAL A 26 -1.06 1.55 -0.46
CA VAL A 26 -1.25 1.88 -1.90
C VAL A 26 -0.43 1.01 -2.86
N SER A 27 0.55 0.26 -2.34
CA SER A 27 1.31 -0.72 -3.12
C SER A 27 0.48 -1.95 -3.51
N SER A 28 -0.68 -2.16 -2.87
CA SER A 28 -1.54 -3.32 -3.12
C SER A 28 -2.53 -3.07 -4.26
N LYS A 29 -2.56 -4.00 -5.23
CA LYS A 29 -3.51 -3.97 -6.36
C LYS A 29 -4.92 -4.39 -5.97
N PHE A 30 -5.06 -5.17 -4.90
CA PHE A 30 -6.31 -5.74 -4.41
C PHE A 30 -6.40 -5.60 -2.89
N CYS A 31 -7.62 -5.63 -2.38
CA CYS A 31 -7.88 -5.59 -0.96
C CYS A 31 -7.64 -6.97 -0.32
N PRO A 32 -6.72 -7.10 0.65
CA PRO A 32 -6.48 -8.37 1.33
C PRO A 32 -7.64 -8.79 2.26
N GLU A 33 -8.47 -7.84 2.68
CA GLU A 33 -9.59 -8.11 3.59
C GLU A 33 -10.85 -8.62 2.87
N CYS A 34 -11.17 -8.06 1.69
CA CYS A 34 -12.41 -8.39 0.98
C CYS A 34 -12.23 -8.87 -0.47
N GLY A 35 -11.00 -8.87 -0.99
CA GLY A 35 -10.70 -9.25 -2.37
C GLY A 35 -11.09 -8.21 -3.44
N ALA A 36 -11.57 -7.03 -3.04
CA ALA A 36 -11.93 -5.98 -3.99
C ALA A 36 -10.73 -5.44 -4.76
N ASP A 37 -10.91 -5.20 -6.06
CA ASP A 37 -9.93 -4.54 -6.92
C ASP A 37 -9.75 -3.07 -6.51
N LEU A 38 -8.51 -2.66 -6.19
CA LEU A 38 -8.17 -1.29 -5.77
C LEU A 38 -7.53 -0.49 -6.89
N ARG A 39 -7.41 -1.08 -8.08
CA ARG A 39 -6.91 -0.38 -9.26
C ARG A 39 -7.75 0.87 -9.50
N PRO A 40 -7.15 2.08 -9.52
CA PRO A 40 -7.87 3.27 -9.93
C PRO A 40 -8.31 3.05 -11.38
N LYS A 41 -9.60 3.18 -11.63
CA LYS A 41 -10.15 3.17 -12.99
C LYS A 41 -10.01 4.55 -13.61
#